data_AF-A0AAD0F4X7-F1
#
_entry.id   AF-A0AAD0F4X7-F1
#
_cell.length_a   1.000
_cell.length_b   1.000
_cell.length_c   1.000
_cell.angle_alpha   90.00
_cell.angle_beta   90.00
_cell.angle_gamma   90.00
#
_symmetry.space_group_name_H-M   'P 1'
#
loop_
_entity.id
_entity.type
_entity.pdbx_description
1 polymer ?
#
loop_
_entity_poly.entity_id
_entity_poly.type
_entity_poly.pdbx_seq_one_letter_code
_entity_poly.pdbx_strand_id
1 'polypeptide(L)'
;MEEIHKKVMEGLSKIEAPLGLKDSEIPKTPDFGTELICHYSTKNIKTKGVKIKGSYDWRMISPLIWWDTLKYEFKITYKLIDYQKIIYIDLPKVIEIYDPYVVDVHVSPIYSIAYEEGRTPETITYYDSENPNFLKLKETGVQIGMLFDALFTLSPVMYFNEECYEKLIKVPKEELLKRLEGKAKKVLLLEKGIYIIFNDKADISYEEFVEMNETFKPLLGLI
;
A
#
# COMPACT_ATOMS: atom_id res chain seq x y z
N MET A 1 5.19 0.81 21.54
CA MET A 1 5.60 1.57 20.34
C MET A 1 7.12 1.66 20.22
N GLU A 2 7.86 1.96 21.29
CA GLU A 2 9.35 1.94 21.27
C GLU A 2 9.96 0.63 20.79
N GLU A 3 9.49 -0.51 21.32
CA GLU A 3 9.97 -1.84 20.90
C GLU A 3 9.68 -2.13 19.43
N ILE A 4 8.48 -1.73 18.96
CA ILE A 4 8.08 -1.85 17.55
C ILE A 4 9.02 -1.02 16.69
N HIS A 5 9.27 0.24 17.06
CA HIS A 5 10.18 1.11 16.33
C HIS A 5 11.59 0.52 16.26
N LYS A 6 12.12 0.04 17.39
CA LYS A 6 13.43 -0.60 17.45
C LYS A 6 13.50 -1.83 16.54
N LYS A 7 12.50 -2.72 16.58
CA LYS A 7 12.41 -3.90 15.71
C LYS A 7 12.40 -3.51 14.24
N VAL A 8 11.55 -2.55 13.84
CA VAL A 8 11.44 -2.10 12.44
C VAL A 8 12.76 -1.49 11.98
N MET A 9 13.34 -0.59 12.76
CA MET A 9 14.61 0.05 12.42
C MET A 9 15.77 -0.94 12.33
N GLU A 10 15.86 -1.89 13.26
CA GLU A 10 16.86 -2.96 13.22
C GLU A 10 16.70 -3.83 11.97
N GLY A 11 15.47 -4.21 11.61
CA GLY A 11 15.20 -4.93 10.37
C GLY A 11 15.61 -4.13 9.14
N LEU A 12 15.17 -2.86 9.04
CA LEU A 12 15.51 -2.00 7.90
C LEU A 12 17.02 -1.78 7.77
N SER A 13 17.76 -1.72 8.88
CA SER A 13 19.23 -1.61 8.88
C SER A 13 19.96 -2.76 8.18
N LYS A 14 19.28 -3.91 7.99
CA LYS A 14 19.82 -5.10 7.33
C LYS A 14 19.53 -5.12 5.83
N ILE A 15 18.65 -4.25 5.33
CA ILE A 15 18.28 -4.17 3.91
C ILE A 15 19.07 -3.07 3.22
N GLU A 16 19.54 -3.35 2.00
CA GLU A 16 20.19 -2.38 1.11
C GLU A 16 19.23 -1.26 0.64
N ALA A 17 19.81 -0.23 0.03
CA ALA A 17 19.04 0.78 -0.70
C ALA A 17 18.16 0.15 -1.82
N PRO A 18 17.01 0.76 -2.19
CA PRO A 18 16.56 2.09 -1.78
C PRO A 18 15.61 2.13 -0.57
N LEU A 19 15.01 1.00 -0.18
CA LEU A 19 14.01 0.95 0.90
C LEU A 19 14.60 0.62 2.28
N GLY A 20 15.78 -0.01 2.31
CA GLY A 20 16.48 -0.31 3.54
C GLY A 20 17.32 0.86 4.06
N LEU A 21 17.88 0.67 5.26
CA LEU A 21 18.70 1.65 5.98
C LEU A 21 20.12 1.14 6.23
N LYS A 22 20.56 0.09 5.54
CA LYS A 22 21.95 -0.35 5.64
C LYS A 22 22.91 0.81 5.34
N ASP A 23 23.95 0.91 6.17
CA ASP A 23 24.96 1.97 6.17
C ASP A 23 24.41 3.39 6.44
N SER A 24 23.15 3.52 6.86
CA SER A 24 22.47 4.81 7.07
C SER A 24 22.23 5.08 8.56
N GLU A 25 22.02 6.35 8.90
CA GLU A 25 21.64 6.73 10.25
C GLU A 25 20.23 6.20 10.57
N ILE A 26 20.14 5.48 11.68
CA ILE A 26 18.87 5.00 12.20
C ILE A 26 18.20 6.15 12.96
N PRO A 27 16.95 6.52 12.62
CA PRO A 27 16.24 7.55 13.38
C PRO A 27 16.11 7.12 14.84
N LYS A 28 16.21 8.08 15.75
CA LYS A 28 15.97 7.84 17.17
C LYS A 28 14.52 7.43 17.37
N THR A 29 14.31 6.60 18.39
CA THR A 29 12.99 6.30 18.93
C THR A 29 12.22 7.60 19.19
N PRO A 30 11.04 7.80 18.56
CA PRO A 30 10.20 8.95 18.84
C PRO A 30 9.79 9.04 20.32
N ASP A 31 9.46 10.24 20.80
CA ASP A 31 8.87 10.40 22.14
C ASP A 31 7.39 9.99 22.09
N PHE A 32 7.05 8.90 22.77
CA PHE A 32 5.71 8.33 22.80
C PHE A 32 4.88 8.79 24.01
N GLY A 33 5.45 9.60 24.91
CA GLY A 33 4.83 9.97 26.19
C GLY A 33 4.10 11.32 26.20
N THR A 34 4.24 12.12 25.15
CA THR A 34 3.75 13.52 25.11
C THR A 34 2.75 13.80 23.99
N GLU A 35 2.75 13.01 22.92
CA GLU A 35 1.91 13.24 21.72
C GLU A 35 1.03 12.02 21.40
N LEU A 36 -0.15 12.26 20.81
CA LEU A 36 -1.08 11.20 20.39
C LEU A 36 -0.57 10.40 19.19
N ILE A 37 0.33 11.00 18.42
CA ILE A 37 0.92 10.44 17.20
C ILE A 37 2.39 10.77 17.22
N CYS A 38 3.23 9.79 16.92
CA CYS A 38 4.68 9.96 16.94
C CYS A 38 5.23 9.76 15.54
N HIS A 39 5.79 10.81 14.95
CA HIS A 39 6.37 10.77 13.62
C HIS A 39 7.88 10.56 13.65
N TYR A 40 8.40 9.84 12.66
CA TYR A 40 9.81 9.81 12.34
C TYR A 40 10.03 9.93 10.84
N SER A 41 11.20 10.44 10.46
CA SER A 41 11.63 10.44 9.07
C SER A 41 13.12 10.14 8.98
N THR A 42 13.51 9.46 7.91
CA THR A 42 14.90 9.14 7.61
C THR A 42 15.09 8.99 6.10
N LYS A 43 16.33 8.78 5.69
CA LYS A 43 16.74 8.57 4.30
C LYS A 43 17.90 7.59 4.28
N ASN A 44 17.95 6.74 3.26
CA ASN A 44 19.14 5.97 2.99
C ASN A 44 20.27 6.87 2.46
N ILE A 45 21.50 6.68 2.93
CA ILE A 45 22.67 7.48 2.55
C ILE A 45 23.00 7.38 1.05
N LYS A 46 22.77 6.20 0.44
CA LYS A 46 23.00 5.90 -0.99
C LYS A 46 21.86 6.41 -1.87
N THR A 47 20.64 6.58 -1.35
CA THR A 47 19.46 7.00 -2.12
C THR A 47 18.69 8.14 -1.44
N LYS A 48 19.37 9.28 -1.21
CA LYS A 48 18.82 10.47 -0.52
C LYS A 48 17.55 11.07 -1.16
N GLY A 49 17.26 10.74 -2.43
CA GLY A 49 16.01 11.11 -3.11
C GLY A 49 14.78 10.31 -2.67
N VAL A 50 14.97 9.26 -1.87
CA VAL A 50 13.89 8.49 -1.22
C VAL A 50 13.67 9.06 0.18
N LYS A 51 12.45 9.49 0.45
CA LYS A 51 12.02 9.85 1.79
C LYS A 51 11.35 8.64 2.42
N ILE A 52 11.78 8.29 3.63
CA ILE A 52 11.18 7.26 4.46
C ILE A 52 10.53 7.97 5.63
N LYS A 53 9.24 7.79 5.83
CA LYS A 53 8.47 8.39 6.92
C LYS A 53 7.67 7.30 7.61
N GLY A 54 7.53 7.38 8.92
CA GLY A 54 6.55 6.57 9.61
C GLY A 54 5.86 7.33 10.73
N SER A 55 4.72 6.79 11.14
CA SER A 55 3.94 7.24 12.29
C SER A 55 3.55 6.05 13.13
N TYR A 56 3.47 6.26 14.44
CA TYR A 56 2.78 5.35 15.34
C TYR A 56 1.70 6.12 16.07
N ASP A 57 0.51 5.53 16.15
CA ASP A 57 -0.68 6.23 16.60
C ASP A 57 -1.19 5.63 17.92
N TRP A 58 -1.48 6.49 18.89
CA TRP A 58 -1.99 6.07 20.20
C TRP A 58 -3.46 5.62 20.10
N ARG A 59 -3.68 4.30 20.19
CA ARG A 59 -4.95 3.63 19.90
C ARG A 59 -6.12 3.94 20.88
N MET A 60 -5.86 4.61 22.00
CA MET A 60 -6.80 4.71 23.12
C MET A 60 -7.79 5.90 23.04
N ILE A 61 -7.61 6.88 22.14
CA ILE A 61 -8.36 8.17 22.21
C ILE A 61 -9.12 8.53 20.93
N SER A 62 -8.84 7.89 19.77
CA SER A 62 -9.58 8.19 18.54
C SER A 62 -10.12 6.93 17.86
N PRO A 63 -11.43 6.65 17.93
CA PRO A 63 -12.08 5.66 17.08
C PRO A 63 -12.13 6.07 15.59
N LEU A 64 -11.53 7.21 15.21
CA LEU A 64 -11.53 7.75 13.85
C LEU A 64 -10.16 7.58 13.19
N ILE A 65 -9.80 6.35 12.78
CA ILE A 65 -8.96 6.09 11.58
C ILE A 65 -7.46 6.48 11.69
N TRP A 66 -6.73 6.00 12.70
CA TRP A 66 -5.26 6.23 12.79
C TRP A 66 -4.56 4.87 12.94
N TRP A 67 -3.71 4.54 11.96
CA TRP A 67 -3.00 3.27 11.83
C TRP A 67 -1.50 3.54 11.77
N ASP A 68 -0.68 2.69 12.39
CA ASP A 68 0.77 2.79 12.29
C ASP A 68 1.20 2.73 10.81
N THR A 69 1.94 3.72 10.32
CA THR A 69 2.33 3.80 8.90
C THR A 69 3.84 3.76 8.69
N LEU A 70 4.26 3.19 7.56
CA LEU A 70 5.59 3.33 6.98
C LEU A 70 5.44 3.65 5.49
N LYS A 71 5.91 4.83 5.09
CA LYS A 71 5.76 5.37 3.74
C LYS A 71 7.11 5.64 3.09
N TYR A 72 7.22 5.22 1.84
CA TYR A 72 8.32 5.54 0.95
C TYR A 72 7.84 6.50 -0.13
N GLU A 73 8.52 7.64 -0.29
CA GLU A 73 8.22 8.62 -1.33
C GLU A 73 9.47 8.91 -2.16
N PHE A 74 9.38 8.75 -3.47
CA PHE A 74 10.45 9.07 -4.41
C PHE A 74 9.88 9.44 -5.78
N LYS A 75 10.68 10.12 -6.59
CA LYS A 75 10.34 10.38 -8.01
C LYS A 75 10.83 9.21 -8.84
N ILE A 76 10.01 8.72 -9.77
CA ILE A 76 10.42 7.65 -10.68
C ILE A 76 11.62 8.03 -11.56
N THR A 77 11.76 9.32 -11.87
CA THR A 77 12.89 9.86 -12.65
C THR A 77 14.20 9.92 -11.86
N TYR A 78 14.22 9.55 -10.58
CA TYR A 78 15.44 9.53 -9.79
C TYR A 78 16.31 8.34 -10.19
N LYS A 79 17.44 8.62 -10.86
CA LYS A 79 18.31 7.62 -11.52
C LYS A 79 18.80 6.45 -10.65
N LEU A 80 18.78 6.59 -9.33
CA LEU A 80 19.20 5.54 -8.39
C LEU A 80 18.04 4.62 -7.99
N ILE A 81 16.85 4.83 -8.56
CA ILE A 81 15.66 4.01 -8.36
C ILE A 81 15.49 3.06 -9.53
N ASP A 82 15.46 1.78 -9.19
CA ASP A 82 14.95 0.74 -10.05
C ASP A 82 13.58 0.32 -9.49
N TYR A 83 12.51 0.78 -10.14
CA TYR A 83 11.15 0.48 -9.71
C TYR A 83 10.81 -1.01 -9.79
N GLN A 84 11.33 -1.71 -10.80
CA GLN A 84 11.12 -3.16 -10.94
C GLN A 84 11.74 -3.87 -9.75
N LYS A 85 13.00 -3.55 -9.42
CA LYS A 85 13.67 -4.10 -8.23
C LYS A 85 12.88 -3.79 -6.96
N ILE A 86 12.35 -2.57 -6.81
CA ILE A 86 11.55 -2.18 -5.65
C ILE A 86 10.36 -3.11 -5.45
N ILE A 87 9.50 -3.27 -6.46
CA ILE A 87 8.26 -4.02 -6.29
C ILE A 87 8.51 -5.54 -6.32
N TYR A 88 9.46 -6.04 -7.13
CA TYR A 88 9.68 -7.48 -7.24
C TYR A 88 10.52 -8.08 -6.12
N ILE A 89 11.36 -7.27 -5.44
CA ILE A 89 12.40 -7.75 -4.53
C ILE A 89 12.42 -6.99 -3.20
N ASP A 90 12.45 -5.66 -3.20
CA ASP A 90 12.72 -4.91 -1.96
C ASP A 90 11.48 -4.78 -1.07
N LEU A 91 10.32 -4.50 -1.65
CA LEU A 91 9.08 -4.29 -0.91
C LEU A 91 8.63 -5.54 -0.14
N PRO A 92 8.68 -6.78 -0.71
CA PRO A 92 8.42 -8.01 0.07
C PRO A 92 9.29 -8.14 1.33
N LYS A 93 10.57 -7.75 1.27
CA LYS A 93 11.46 -7.81 2.45
C LYS A 93 11.06 -6.80 3.52
N VAL A 94 10.59 -5.61 3.11
CA VAL A 94 10.09 -4.60 4.06
C VAL A 94 8.80 -5.10 4.71
N ILE A 95 7.92 -5.77 3.95
CA ILE A 95 6.68 -6.37 4.48
C ILE A 95 6.99 -7.36 5.61
N GLU A 96 7.98 -8.24 5.43
CA GLU A 96 8.37 -9.22 6.47
C GLU A 96 8.90 -8.57 7.76
N ILE A 97 9.54 -7.39 7.66
CA ILE A 97 10.06 -6.65 8.82
C ILE A 97 8.94 -5.88 9.52
N TYR A 98 8.19 -5.11 8.74
CA TYR A 98 7.20 -4.16 9.25
C TYR A 98 5.93 -4.86 9.72
N ASP A 99 5.59 -6.00 9.11
CA ASP A 99 4.39 -6.78 9.42
C ASP A 99 3.08 -5.99 9.24
N PRO A 100 2.85 -5.39 8.05
CA PRO A 100 1.66 -4.55 7.82
C PRO A 100 0.38 -5.39 7.71
N TYR A 101 -0.76 -4.73 7.96
CA TYR A 101 -2.07 -5.24 7.53
C TYR A 101 -2.21 -5.23 6.00
N VAL A 102 -1.84 -4.11 5.40
CA VAL A 102 -1.90 -3.90 3.95
C VAL A 102 -0.71 -3.09 3.47
N VAL A 103 -0.35 -3.28 2.20
CA VAL A 103 0.58 -2.40 1.48
C VAL A 103 -0.02 -2.10 0.13
N ASP A 104 0.19 -0.88 -0.34
CA ASP A 104 -0.16 -0.53 -1.70
C ASP A 104 0.82 0.49 -2.29
N VAL A 105 0.94 0.46 -3.62
CA VAL A 105 1.80 1.39 -4.37
C VAL A 105 0.93 2.39 -5.11
N HIS A 106 0.97 3.65 -4.67
CA HIS A 106 0.33 4.75 -5.37
C HIS A 106 1.26 5.36 -6.42
N VAL A 107 0.71 5.64 -7.61
CA VAL A 107 1.32 6.50 -8.62
C VAL A 107 0.66 7.87 -8.53
N SER A 108 1.43 8.94 -8.79
CA SER A 108 0.91 10.31 -8.83
C SER A 108 0.60 10.71 -10.27
N PRO A 109 -0.59 11.29 -10.57
CA PRO A 109 -1.63 11.69 -9.61
C PRO A 109 -2.43 10.48 -9.06
N ILE A 110 -3.09 10.67 -7.91
CA ILE A 110 -3.83 9.62 -7.20
C ILE A 110 -5.07 9.22 -8.02
N TYR A 111 -4.90 8.25 -8.92
CA TYR A 111 -5.96 7.77 -9.81
C TYR A 111 -7.14 7.11 -9.10
N SER A 112 -6.96 6.63 -7.86
CA SER A 112 -8.06 6.01 -7.12
C SER A 112 -9.22 6.96 -6.88
N ILE A 113 -8.95 8.25 -6.62
CA ILE A 113 -10.00 9.25 -6.40
C ILE A 113 -10.79 9.47 -7.70
N ALA A 114 -10.10 9.65 -8.83
CA ALA A 114 -10.75 9.80 -10.12
C ALA A 114 -11.60 8.58 -10.47
N TYR A 115 -11.08 7.38 -10.20
CA TYR A 115 -11.76 6.13 -10.45
C TYR A 115 -13.01 5.96 -9.57
N GLU A 116 -12.90 6.25 -8.28
CA GLU A 116 -14.01 6.20 -7.31
C GLU A 116 -15.09 7.23 -7.63
N GLU A 117 -14.69 8.43 -8.06
CA GLU A 117 -15.65 9.46 -8.46
C GLU A 117 -16.26 9.22 -9.84
N GLY A 118 -15.68 8.36 -10.67
CA GLY A 118 -16.15 8.14 -12.05
C GLY A 118 -15.73 9.28 -12.98
N ARG A 119 -14.61 9.93 -12.68
CA ARG A 119 -14.08 11.13 -13.35
C ARG A 119 -12.73 10.85 -14.00
N THR A 120 -12.14 11.88 -14.61
CA THR A 120 -10.72 11.86 -14.99
C THR A 120 -9.86 12.52 -13.90
N PRO A 121 -8.55 12.28 -13.85
CA PRO A 121 -7.65 12.91 -12.88
C PRO A 121 -7.71 14.44 -12.87
N GLU A 122 -8.01 15.06 -14.01
CA GLU A 122 -8.10 16.51 -14.19
C GLU A 122 -9.42 17.11 -13.67
N THR A 123 -10.43 16.25 -13.44
CA THR A 123 -11.81 16.67 -13.15
C THR A 123 -12.30 16.25 -11.77
N ILE A 124 -11.43 15.65 -10.93
CA ILE A 124 -11.77 15.23 -9.56
C ILE A 124 -12.28 16.39 -8.71
N THR A 125 -13.24 16.08 -7.83
CA THR A 125 -13.89 17.05 -6.95
C THR A 125 -13.55 16.83 -5.48
N TYR A 126 -13.05 15.63 -5.12
CA TYR A 126 -12.80 15.13 -3.75
C TYR A 126 -14.04 14.90 -2.88
N TYR A 127 -15.23 15.27 -3.36
CA TYR A 127 -16.45 15.28 -2.54
C TYR A 127 -17.57 14.45 -3.16
N ASP A 128 -17.72 14.49 -4.49
CA ASP A 128 -18.86 13.91 -5.17
C ASP A 128 -18.45 12.85 -6.20
N SER A 129 -19.04 11.67 -6.06
CA SER A 129 -18.91 10.58 -7.02
C SER A 129 -20.11 10.55 -7.95
N GLU A 130 -19.85 10.40 -9.24
CA GLU A 130 -20.84 10.02 -10.27
C GLU A 130 -20.67 8.55 -10.72
N ASN A 131 -19.70 7.82 -10.17
CA ASN A 131 -19.53 6.38 -10.43
C ASN A 131 -20.71 5.57 -9.84
N PRO A 132 -21.56 4.94 -10.68
CA PRO A 132 -22.75 4.25 -10.20
C PRO A 132 -22.41 3.02 -9.33
N ASN A 133 -21.30 2.34 -9.59
CA ASN A 133 -20.90 1.17 -8.81
C ASN A 133 -20.39 1.58 -7.42
N PHE A 134 -19.63 2.67 -7.35
CA PHE A 134 -19.16 3.21 -6.07
C PHE A 134 -20.33 3.70 -5.22
N LEU A 135 -21.25 4.46 -5.83
CA LEU A 135 -22.45 4.95 -5.15
C LEU A 135 -23.33 3.81 -4.63
N LYS A 136 -23.57 2.78 -5.46
CA LYS A 136 -24.34 1.60 -5.05
C LYS A 136 -23.69 0.87 -3.86
N LEU A 137 -22.37 0.76 -3.84
CA LEU A 137 -21.66 0.16 -2.70
C LEU A 137 -21.80 1.04 -1.45
N LYS A 138 -21.67 2.36 -1.58
CA LYS A 138 -21.83 3.33 -0.49
C LYS A 138 -23.25 3.29 0.11
N GLU A 139 -24.28 3.10 -0.71
CA GLU A 139 -25.69 2.98 -0.27
C GLU A 139 -25.93 1.78 0.66
N THR A 140 -25.08 0.75 0.62
CA THR A 140 -25.18 -0.39 1.54
C THR A 140 -24.75 -0.07 2.97
N GLY A 141 -24.14 1.10 3.20
CA GLY A 141 -23.65 1.54 4.50
C GLY A 141 -22.30 0.94 4.93
N VAL A 142 -21.65 0.16 4.06
CA VAL A 142 -20.30 -0.38 4.32
C VAL A 142 -19.24 0.71 4.26
N GLN A 143 -18.20 0.58 5.09
CA GLN A 143 -17.02 1.43 4.95
C GLN A 143 -16.13 0.90 3.82
N ILE A 144 -15.77 1.78 2.88
CA ILE A 144 -15.00 1.42 1.69
C ILE A 144 -13.53 1.79 1.89
N GLY A 145 -12.64 0.83 1.66
CA GLY A 145 -11.19 1.00 1.62
C GLY A 145 -10.43 -0.22 2.16
N MET A 146 -9.11 -0.19 2.04
CA MET A 146 -8.24 -1.35 2.29
C MET A 146 -8.19 -1.83 3.75
N LEU A 147 -8.62 -1.01 4.71
CA LEU A 147 -8.70 -1.36 6.13
C LEU A 147 -10.15 -1.46 6.62
N PHE A 148 -11.11 -1.35 5.71
CA PHE A 148 -12.54 -1.26 6.01
C PHE A 148 -13.27 -2.53 5.56
N ASP A 149 -14.56 -2.42 5.23
CA ASP A 149 -15.46 -3.57 5.04
C ASP A 149 -15.54 -4.03 3.59
N ALA A 150 -15.24 -3.13 2.65
CA ALA A 150 -15.24 -3.43 1.22
C ALA A 150 -14.08 -2.73 0.51
N LEU A 151 -13.51 -3.38 -0.50
CA LEU A 151 -12.47 -2.81 -1.34
C LEU A 151 -13.07 -2.46 -2.70
N PHE A 152 -13.15 -1.17 -3.03
CA PHE A 152 -13.61 -0.74 -4.34
C PHE A 152 -12.48 -0.60 -5.35
N THR A 153 -11.32 -0.10 -4.95
CA THR A 153 -10.23 0.25 -5.87
C THR A 153 -8.98 -0.58 -5.60
N LEU A 154 -8.35 -1.08 -6.67
CA LEU A 154 -7.07 -1.77 -6.63
C LEU A 154 -5.93 -0.79 -6.98
N SER A 155 -4.84 -0.86 -6.22
CA SER A 155 -3.56 -0.24 -6.58
C SER A 155 -2.74 -1.19 -7.47
N PRO A 156 -1.80 -0.70 -8.31
CA PRO A 156 -0.94 -1.52 -9.18
C PRO A 156 -0.24 -2.69 -8.49
N VAL A 157 0.12 -2.50 -7.23
CA VAL A 157 0.77 -3.47 -6.37
C VAL A 157 0.08 -3.43 -5.02
N MET A 158 -0.28 -4.59 -4.48
CA MET A 158 -0.95 -4.71 -3.19
C MET A 158 -0.43 -5.88 -2.37
N TYR A 159 -0.48 -5.73 -1.05
CA TYR A 159 -0.33 -6.79 -0.07
C TYR A 159 -1.55 -6.82 0.83
N PHE A 160 -2.00 -8.02 1.18
CA PHE A 160 -3.00 -8.26 2.21
C PHE A 160 -2.45 -9.30 3.18
N ASN A 161 -2.42 -8.98 4.46
CA ASN A 161 -2.22 -10.01 5.48
C ASN A 161 -3.44 -10.95 5.53
N GLU A 162 -3.35 -12.04 6.31
CA GLU A 162 -4.45 -13.01 6.46
C GLU A 162 -5.79 -12.35 6.83
N GLU A 163 -5.78 -11.47 7.84
CA GLU A 163 -7.00 -10.82 8.34
C GLU A 163 -7.67 -9.94 7.27
N CYS A 164 -6.90 -9.08 6.60
CA CYS A 164 -7.41 -8.23 5.53
C CYS A 164 -7.82 -9.04 4.30
N TYR A 165 -7.11 -10.13 4.00
CA TYR A 165 -7.47 -11.03 2.91
C TYR A 165 -8.83 -11.66 3.16
N GLU A 166 -9.05 -12.28 4.31
CA GLU A 166 -10.33 -12.93 4.65
C GLU A 166 -11.48 -11.91 4.70
N LYS A 167 -11.20 -10.69 5.19
CA LYS A 167 -12.21 -9.63 5.26
C LYS A 167 -12.62 -9.11 3.88
N LEU A 168 -11.65 -8.82 3.00
CA LEU A 168 -11.89 -8.13 1.74
C LEU A 168 -12.04 -9.07 0.55
N ILE A 169 -11.26 -10.15 0.51
CA ILE A 169 -11.16 -11.08 -0.62
C ILE A 169 -11.88 -12.37 -0.25
N LYS A 170 -13.15 -12.47 -0.63
CA LYS A 170 -14.02 -13.62 -0.29
C LYS A 170 -13.80 -14.85 -1.19
N VAL A 171 -12.63 -14.95 -1.80
CA VAL A 171 -12.23 -16.05 -2.68
C VAL A 171 -11.13 -16.86 -1.99
N PRO A 172 -11.23 -18.20 -1.90
CA PRO A 172 -10.15 -19.02 -1.35
C PRO A 172 -8.83 -18.79 -2.08
N LYS A 173 -7.70 -18.81 -1.36
CA LYS A 173 -6.39 -18.48 -1.93
C LYS A 173 -6.01 -19.38 -3.09
N GLU A 174 -6.26 -20.69 -2.99
CA GLU A 174 -5.97 -21.66 -4.05
C GLU A 174 -6.76 -21.35 -5.32
N GLU A 175 -7.99 -20.88 -5.16
CA GLU A 175 -8.83 -20.45 -6.27
C GLU A 175 -8.34 -19.12 -6.85
N LEU A 176 -8.00 -18.15 -6.00
CA LEU A 176 -7.47 -16.86 -6.44
C LEU A 176 -6.20 -17.03 -7.25
N LEU A 177 -5.27 -17.90 -6.81
CA LEU A 177 -4.02 -18.19 -7.54
C LEU A 177 -4.31 -18.68 -8.96
N LYS A 178 -5.26 -19.61 -9.13
CA LYS A 178 -5.70 -20.09 -10.45
C LYS A 178 -6.35 -18.98 -11.29
N ARG A 179 -7.17 -18.12 -10.67
CA ARG A 179 -7.85 -17.02 -11.37
C ARG A 179 -6.85 -15.97 -11.89
N LEU A 180 -5.74 -15.76 -11.17
CA LEU A 180 -4.70 -14.79 -11.49
C LEU A 180 -3.55 -15.36 -12.36
N GLU A 181 -3.46 -16.68 -12.50
CA GLU A 181 -2.42 -17.35 -13.29
C GLU A 181 -2.40 -16.84 -14.75
N GLY A 182 -1.23 -16.43 -15.22
CA GLY A 182 -1.03 -15.86 -16.55
C GLY A 182 -1.63 -14.47 -16.77
N LYS A 183 -2.27 -13.86 -15.76
CA LYS A 183 -2.89 -12.53 -15.84
C LYS A 183 -2.17 -11.50 -14.96
N ALA A 184 -1.99 -11.80 -13.67
CA ALA A 184 -1.21 -10.96 -12.79
C ALA A 184 0.27 -11.04 -13.18
N LYS A 185 1.02 -9.94 -12.99
CA LYS A 185 2.46 -9.91 -13.27
C LYS A 185 3.22 -10.82 -12.33
N LYS A 186 2.81 -10.83 -11.06
CA LYS A 186 3.37 -11.71 -10.03
C LYS A 186 2.39 -11.88 -8.90
N VAL A 187 2.36 -13.08 -8.33
CA VAL A 187 1.71 -13.38 -7.06
C VAL A 187 2.72 -14.09 -6.18
N LEU A 188 2.91 -13.60 -4.96
CA LEU A 188 3.76 -14.22 -3.94
C LEU A 188 2.93 -14.54 -2.71
N LEU A 189 3.01 -15.78 -2.24
CA LEU A 189 2.59 -16.12 -0.89
C LEU A 189 3.76 -15.78 0.04
N LEU A 190 3.54 -14.80 0.91
CA LEU A 190 4.45 -14.48 2.00
C LEU A 190 3.99 -15.20 3.27
N GLU A 191 4.85 -15.25 4.30
CA GLU A 191 4.55 -15.98 5.54
C GLU A 191 3.19 -15.60 6.16
N LYS A 192 2.78 -14.34 6.03
CA LYS A 192 1.61 -13.76 6.71
C LYS A 192 0.54 -13.19 5.78
N GLY A 193 0.63 -13.47 4.49
CA GLY A 193 -0.30 -12.89 3.53
C GLY A 193 0.05 -13.12 2.08
N ILE A 194 -0.64 -12.39 1.21
CA ILE A 194 -0.49 -12.47 -0.24
C ILE A 194 -0.05 -11.13 -0.80
N TYR A 195 0.96 -11.16 -1.65
CA TYR A 195 1.48 -10.00 -2.37
C TYR A 195 1.20 -10.17 -3.86
N ILE A 196 0.58 -9.16 -4.48
CA ILE A 196 0.12 -9.21 -5.86
C ILE A 196 0.62 -7.98 -6.61
N ILE A 197 1.23 -8.21 -7.78
CA ILE A 197 1.56 -7.19 -8.76
C ILE A 197 0.56 -7.32 -9.90
N PHE A 198 -0.39 -6.40 -9.98
CA PHE A 198 -1.36 -6.31 -11.06
C PHE A 198 -0.77 -5.57 -12.27
N ASN A 199 0.00 -4.50 -12.01
CA ASN A 199 0.70 -3.72 -13.01
C ASN A 199 2.07 -3.27 -12.48
N ASP A 200 3.10 -3.46 -13.29
CA ASP A 200 4.50 -3.14 -12.97
C ASP A 200 5.03 -1.91 -13.72
N LYS A 201 4.19 -1.16 -14.44
CA LYS A 201 4.57 0.12 -15.03
C LYS A 201 4.62 1.20 -13.97
N ALA A 202 5.74 1.91 -13.91
CA ALA A 202 5.93 3.00 -12.98
C ALA A 202 5.24 4.31 -13.44
N ASP A 203 4.97 4.39 -14.73
CA ASP A 203 4.33 5.49 -15.47
C ASP A 203 2.99 5.04 -16.07
N ILE A 204 2.28 4.15 -15.36
CA ILE A 204 0.93 3.70 -15.73
C ILE A 204 0.02 4.89 -16.05
N SER A 205 -0.74 4.82 -17.14
CA SER A 205 -1.73 5.84 -17.47
C SER A 205 -3.03 5.66 -16.67
N TYR A 206 -3.92 6.65 -16.69
CA TYR A 206 -5.23 6.51 -16.05
C TYR A 206 -6.08 5.42 -16.72
N GLU A 207 -6.04 5.32 -18.04
CA GLU A 207 -6.76 4.30 -18.81
C GLU A 207 -6.26 2.89 -18.46
N GLU A 208 -4.93 2.71 -18.34
CA GLU A 208 -4.34 1.45 -17.91
C GLU A 208 -4.70 1.11 -16.46
N PHE A 209 -4.82 2.12 -15.59
CA PHE A 209 -5.28 1.94 -14.21
C PHE A 209 -6.75 1.51 -14.14
N VAL A 210 -7.62 2.09 -14.98
CA VAL A 210 -9.03 1.70 -15.12
C VAL A 210 -9.10 0.26 -15.65
N GLU A 211 -8.42 -0.05 -16.75
CA GLU A 211 -8.41 -1.38 -17.37
C GLU A 211 -7.95 -2.46 -16.39
N MET A 212 -6.88 -2.17 -15.62
CA MET A 212 -6.42 -3.05 -14.54
C MET A 212 -7.52 -3.30 -13.51
N ASN A 213 -8.19 -2.25 -13.04
CA ASN A 213 -9.26 -2.37 -12.04
C ASN A 213 -10.43 -3.22 -12.56
N GLU A 214 -10.91 -2.96 -13.79
CA GLU A 214 -12.00 -3.72 -14.42
C GLU A 214 -11.62 -5.18 -14.68
N THR A 215 -10.35 -5.45 -15.00
CA THR A 215 -9.85 -6.80 -15.27
C THR A 215 -9.74 -7.63 -13.99
N PHE A 216 -9.21 -7.06 -12.90
CA PHE A 216 -8.84 -7.84 -11.71
C PHE A 216 -9.94 -7.93 -10.65
N LYS A 217 -10.80 -6.93 -10.48
CA LYS A 217 -11.88 -7.00 -9.48
C LYS A 217 -12.81 -8.21 -9.62
N PRO A 218 -13.27 -8.61 -10.83
CA PRO A 218 -14.08 -9.82 -10.96
C PRO A 218 -13.32 -11.07 -10.50
N LEU A 219 -12.01 -11.13 -10.76
CA LEU A 219 -11.16 -12.26 -10.38
C LEU A 219 -11.02 -12.35 -8.86
N LEU A 220 -10.95 -11.20 -8.18
CA LEU A 220 -10.89 -11.10 -6.71
C LEU A 220 -12.27 -11.22 -6.03
N GLY A 221 -13.37 -11.23 -6.80
CA GLY A 221 -14.73 -11.26 -6.25
C GLY A 221 -15.16 -9.95 -5.58
N LEU A 222 -14.70 -8.82 -6.10
CA LEU A 222 -14.95 -7.46 -5.55
C LEU A 222 -16.13 -6.72 -6.21
N ILE A 223 -16.99 -7.42 -6.96
CA ILE A 223 -18.14 -6.85 -7.69
C ILE A 223 -19.44 -7.40 -7.13
#